data_AF-A0A176E1N7-F1
#
_entry.id   AF-A0A176E1N7-F1
#
_cell.length_a   1.000
_cell.length_b   1.000
_cell.length_c   1.000
_cell.angle_alpha   90.00
_cell.angle_beta   90.00
_cell.angle_gamma   90.00
#
_symmetry.space_group_name_H-M   'P 1'
#
loop_
_entity.id
_entity.type
_entity.pdbx_description
1 polymer ?
#
loop_
_entity_poly.entity_id
_entity_poly.type
_entity_poly.pdbx_seq_one_letter_code
_entity_poly.pdbx_strand_id
1 'polypeptide(L)' 'MKGYLYVADERGAEIEGSRRYLARCRSREEYQAILRELEAAAGDGCTVLDSEQDRRSSAN' A
#
# COMPACT_ATOMS: atom_id res chain seq x y z
N MET A 1 9.54 5.85 -4.57
CA MET A 1 8.19 5.87 -5.19
C MET A 1 7.35 6.94 -4.49
N LYS A 2 6.28 7.46 -5.09
CA LYS A 2 5.34 8.36 -4.39
C LYS A 2 4.08 7.55 -4.09
N GLY A 3 3.54 7.67 -2.87
CA GLY A 3 2.38 6.90 -2.43
C GLY A 3 2.59 6.22 -1.07
N TYR A 4 1.62 5.41 -0.69
CA TYR A 4 1.66 4.60 0.52
C TYR A 4 0.86 3.30 0.31
N LEU A 5 1.31 2.24 0.98
CA LEU A 5 0.54 1.01 1.12
C LEU A 5 -0.28 1.08 2.41
N TYR A 6 -1.46 0.47 2.41
CA TYR A 6 -2.30 0.35 3.59
C TYR A 6 -3.10 -0.95 3.52
N VAL A 7 -3.50 -1.47 4.68
CA VAL A 7 -4.40 -2.63 4.75
C VAL A 7 -5.83 -2.09 4.76
N ALA A 8 -6.67 -2.67 3.93
CA ALA A 8 -8.12 -2.46 3.93
C ALA A 8 -8.82 -3.73 4.40
N ASP A 9 -9.94 -3.57 5.11
CA ASP A 9 -10.82 -4.67 5.49
C ASP A 9 -11.62 -5.22 4.29
N GLU A 10 -12.47 -6.22 4.55
CA GLU A 10 -13.33 -6.85 3.53
C GLU A 10 -14.30 -5.86 2.85
N ARG A 11 -14.56 -4.71 3.49
CA ARG A 11 -15.45 -3.66 3.00
C ARG A 11 -14.67 -2.58 2.23
N GLY A 12 -13.35 -2.72 2.13
CA GLY A 12 -12.45 -1.75 1.51
C GLY A 12 -12.12 -0.55 2.41
N ALA A 13 -12.42 -0.62 3.71
CA ALA A 13 -12.08 0.46 4.64
C ALA A 13 -10.65 0.31 5.17
N GLU A 14 -9.88 1.38 5.14
CA GLU A 14 -8.50 1.39 5.66
C GLU A 14 -8.48 1.06 7.16
N ILE A 15 -7.64 0.10 7.53
CA ILE A 15 -7.33 -0.23 8.92
C ILE A 15 -6.35 0.81 9.44
N GLU A 16 -6.75 1.54 10.48
CA GLU A 16 -5.92 2.57 11.10
C GLU A 16 -4.58 2.01 11.59
N GLY A 17 -3.49 2.73 11.33
CA GLY A 17 -2.12 2.31 11.72
C GLY A 17 -1.42 1.35 10.74
N SER A 18 -2.14 0.81 9.75
CA SER A 18 -1.56 -0.06 8.72
C SER A 18 -0.77 0.70 7.64
N ARG A 19 -0.93 2.03 7.57
CA ARG A 19 -0.31 2.87 6.53
C ARG A 19 1.22 2.81 6.55
N ARG A 20 1.84 2.60 5.38
CA ARG A 20 3.29 2.59 5.16
C ARG A 20 3.67 3.46 3.97
N TYR A 21 4.42 4.52 4.24
CA TYR A 21 4.83 5.47 3.21
C TYR A 21 5.95 4.93 2.33
N LEU A 22 5.72 4.92 1.02
CA LEU A 22 6.70 4.47 0.02
C LEU A 22 7.70 5.58 -0.38
N ALA A 23 7.61 6.76 0.23
CA ALA A 23 8.51 7.89 -0.05
C ALA A 23 9.99 7.55 0.16
N ARG A 24 10.29 6.62 1.07
CA ARG A 24 11.64 6.12 1.33
C ARG A 24 12.02 4.87 0.53
N CYS A 25 11.06 4.26 -0.14
CA CYS A 25 11.23 3.05 -0.94
C CYS A 25 11.91 3.41 -2.26
N ARG A 26 13.15 2.93 -2.44
CA ARG A 26 14.03 3.21 -3.59
C ARG A 26 14.01 2.08 -4.62
N SER A 27 13.67 0.86 -4.21
CA SER A 27 13.68 -0.32 -5.08
C SER A 27 12.36 -1.10 -5.04
N ARG A 28 12.09 -1.87 -6.10
CA ARG A 28 10.94 -2.79 -6.17
C ARG A 28 11.00 -3.88 -5.10
N GLU A 29 12.20 -4.30 -4.71
CA GLU A 29 12.42 -5.26 -3.62
C GLU A 29 11.95 -4.71 -2.28
N GLU A 30 12.28 -3.45 -1.96
CA GLU A 30 11.78 -2.79 -0.75
C GLU A 30 10.25 -2.66 -0.78
N TYR A 31 9.67 -2.40 -1.95
CA TYR A 31 8.22 -2.35 -2.12
C TYR A 31 7.59 -3.71 -1.80
N GLN A 32 8.15 -4.79 -2.36
CA GLN A 32 7.65 -6.14 -2.10
C GLN A 32 7.86 -6.56 -0.64
N ALA A 33 8.92 -6.10 0.02
CA ALA A 33 9.14 -6.36 1.43
C ALA A 33 8.03 -5.72 2.28
N ILE A 34 7.72 -4.43 2.05
CA ILE A 34 6.64 -3.72 2.76
C ILE A 34 5.28 -4.37 2.46
N LEU A 35 5.03 -4.73 1.19
CA LEU A 35 3.80 -5.41 0.79
C LEU A 35 3.61 -6.72 1.57
N ARG A 36 4.65 -7.57 1.60
CA ARG A 36 4.60 -8.85 2.33
C ARG A 36 4.45 -8.67 3.84
N GLU A 37 5.09 -7.66 4.43
CA GLU A 37 4.88 -7.33 5.85
C GLU A 37 3.42 -6.97 6.13
N LEU A 38 2.82 -6.15 5.26
CA LEU A 38 1.42 -5.76 5.40
C LEU A 38 0.48 -6.93 5.14
N GLU A 39 0.75 -7.78 4.15
CA GLU A 39 -0.03 -8.99 3.89
C GLU A 39 0.06 -10.00 5.05
N ALA A 40 1.23 -10.14 5.67
CA ALA A 40 1.41 -11.01 6.83
C ALA A 40 0.74 -10.45 8.10
N ALA A 41 0.67 -9.13 8.23
CA ALA A 41 -0.03 -8.45 9.31
C ALA A 41 -1.54 -8.32 9.05
N ALA A 42 -1.98 -8.44 7.79
CA ALA A 42 -3.38 -8.40 7.39
C ALA A 42 -4.07 -9.67 7.90
N GLY A 43 -5.17 -9.48 8.64
CA GLY A 43 -6.01 -10.58 9.09
C GLY A 43 -6.82 -11.19 7.94
N ASP A 44 -7.53 -12.28 8.25
CA ASP A 44 -8.44 -12.92 7.30
C ASP A 44 -9.46 -11.90 6.74
N GLY A 45 -9.68 -11.92 5.43
CA GLY A 45 -10.56 -10.97 4.73
C GLY A 45 -9.99 -9.57 4.50
N CYS A 46 -8.76 -9.27 4.92
CA CYS A 46 -8.11 -7.99 4.67
C CYS A 46 -7.26 -8.02 3.38
N THR A 47 -7.13 -6.89 2.69
CA THR A 47 -6.35 -6.74 1.46
C THR A 47 -5.41 -5.55 1.55
N VAL A 48 -4.17 -5.69 1.08
CA VAL A 48 -3.25 -4.54 0.98
C VAL A 48 -3.55 -3.77 -0.28
N LEU A 49 -3.83 -2.47 -0.14
CA LEU A 49 -4.08 -1.55 -1.22
C LEU A 49 -2.92 -0.56 -1.34
N ASP A 50 -2.56 -0.26 -2.58
CA ASP A 50 -1.66 0.84 -2.89
C ASP A 50 -2.49 2.08 -3.16
N SER A 51 -2.22 3.14 -2.38
CA SER A 51 -2.70 4.46 -2.74
C SER A 51 -1.79 4.99 -3.83
N GLU A 52 -2.04 4.60 -5.08
CA GLU A 52 -1.47 5.25 -6.24
C GLU A 52 -1.99 6.70 -6.24
N GLN A 53 -1.27 7.58 -5.55
CA GLN A 53 -1.49 9.00 -5.67
C GLN A 53 -0.99 9.42 -7.05
N ASP A 54 -1.89 9.23 -8.03
CA ASP A 54 -1.89 9.89 -9.32
C ASP A 54 -0.71 9.52 -10.24
N ARG A 55 -0.80 8.35 -10.90
CA ARG A 55 -0.23 8.16 -12.24
C ARG A 55 -1.16 8.78 -13.30
N ARG A 56 -1.76 9.94 -13.00
CA ARG A 56 -2.77 10.61 -13.83
C ARG A 56 -2.52 12.11 -13.95
N SER A 57 -1.26 12.50 -14.10
CA SER A 57 -0.93 13.76 -14.76
C SER A 57 -0.30 13.46 -16.12
N SER A 58 -1.08 13.74 -17.17
CA SER A 58 -0.70 13.84 -18.58
C SER A 58 -0.85 12.58 -19.46
N ALA A 59 -2.07 12.33 -19.91
CA ALA A 59 -2.30 11.77 -21.24
C ALA A 59 -3.49 12.50 -21.87
N ASN A 60 -3.15 13.66 -22.47
CA ASN A 60 -3.84 14.45 -23.49
C ASN A 60 -5.24 14.99 -23.21
#